data_AF-A0A6G0VTE6-F1
#
_entry.id   AF-A0A6G0VTE6-F1
#
_cell.length_a   1.000
_cell.length_b   1.000
_cell.length_c   1.000
_cell.angle_alpha   90.00
_cell.angle_beta   90.00
_cell.angle_gamma   90.00
#
_symmetry.space_group_name_H-M   'P 1'
#
loop_
_entity.id
_entity.type
_entity.pdbx_description
1 polymer ?
#
loop_
_entity_poly.entity_id
_entity_poly.type
_entity_poly.pdbx_seq_one_letter_code
_entity_poly.pdbx_strand_id
1 'polypeptide(L)'
;SSFRKKWVVAVFPESNDFSVIPTNWLVDQEKLAEGAIKFCRWPLNRVTSNELKAAIDPEPSWETYRVKVMAVVKHMITTNLKKKHIASISKRHFKRILKNEKEKCVIQVEKQKMTENVNIGNTIIADTPIFNSSHGIFDNTSEMVGNNLLTLSKDSSDISENSNTNLLDKLRHWVLEYKISHNSTNSLLNIMRSEGLKVPKDVRTLMITPKTHEICNMTNGTYIHLGFENMLIPVLELYHNNVGISDNNLKIGINIDGLPLVKSSKSQIWPILVSILNFKELHTNVFPIGIFHGYQKPQSVEEFFNPFVSDILKVLKDGLYVCGKLLHVEISNIVCDAPAKSFLLNVKSHNAYFGCTSCVEEGTYLQNRVSFLGTESKLRTDESFRKQFDDDYHKGDSPLLNLPINITEVVCLDYMHNVCLGVTKRLIELWVRGKKDVRLADEKKKQINNELIKLRTYMPSEFARLPRSIDDIEYFKATELR
;
A
#
# COMPACT_ATOMS: atom_id res chain seq x y z
N SER A 1 21.68 -16.73 -37.24
CA SER A 1 20.27 -16.53 -37.62
C SER A 1 19.38 -16.93 -36.44
N SER A 2 18.99 -15.95 -35.61
CA SER A 2 18.09 -16.20 -34.48
C SER A 2 16.68 -16.53 -34.99
N PHE A 3 16.31 -17.80 -35.07
CA PHE A 3 14.90 -18.18 -35.22
C PHE A 3 14.13 -17.53 -34.06
N ARG A 4 13.26 -16.56 -34.38
CA ARG A 4 12.33 -16.00 -33.39
C ARG A 4 11.46 -17.15 -32.88
N LYS A 5 11.64 -17.53 -31.61
CA LYS A 5 10.80 -18.52 -30.91
C LYS A 5 9.33 -18.10 -31.04
N LYS A 6 8.45 -19.06 -31.36
CA LYS A 6 6.99 -18.87 -31.49
C LYS A 6 6.27 -19.71 -30.44
N TRP A 7 5.03 -19.37 -30.14
CA TRP A 7 4.19 -20.11 -29.20
C TRP A 7 2.82 -20.39 -29.81
N VAL A 8 2.11 -21.37 -29.28
CA VAL A 8 0.70 -21.64 -29.61
C VAL A 8 -0.12 -21.72 -28.33
N VAL A 9 -1.34 -21.21 -28.36
CA VAL A 9 -2.33 -21.53 -27.32
C VAL A 9 -2.93 -22.86 -27.73
N ALA A 10 -2.81 -23.89 -26.90
CA ALA A 10 -3.34 -25.21 -27.20
C ALA A 10 -4.11 -25.80 -26.03
N VAL A 11 -5.14 -26.56 -26.35
CA VAL A 11 -5.98 -27.30 -25.40
C VAL A 11 -5.57 -28.76 -25.39
N PHE A 12 -5.38 -29.34 -24.21
CA PHE A 12 -5.19 -30.75 -23.96
C PHE A 12 -6.58 -31.39 -23.82
N PRO A 13 -7.11 -32.08 -24.86
CA PRO A 13 -8.49 -32.54 -24.85
C PRO A 13 -8.77 -33.59 -23.77
N GLU A 14 -7.75 -34.40 -23.44
CA GLU A 14 -7.86 -35.51 -22.48
C GLU A 14 -7.94 -35.04 -21.03
N SER A 15 -7.21 -33.98 -20.69
CA SER A 15 -7.20 -33.42 -19.32
C SER A 15 -8.05 -32.15 -19.19
N ASN A 16 -8.70 -31.73 -20.28
CA ASN A 16 -9.49 -30.49 -20.35
C ASN A 16 -8.73 -29.25 -19.84
N ASP A 17 -7.43 -29.21 -20.10
CA ASP A 17 -6.56 -28.09 -19.77
C ASP A 17 -6.22 -27.27 -21.01
N PHE A 18 -5.75 -26.05 -20.84
CA PHE A 18 -5.07 -25.31 -21.90
C PHE A 18 -3.72 -24.77 -21.41
N SER A 19 -2.79 -24.58 -22.32
CA SER A 19 -1.49 -23.98 -22.03
C SER A 19 -0.99 -23.16 -23.23
N VAL A 20 -0.05 -22.28 -22.97
CA VAL A 20 0.75 -21.66 -24.03
C VAL A 20 1.99 -22.52 -24.23
N ILE A 21 2.08 -23.19 -25.38
CA ILE A 21 3.10 -24.19 -25.69
C ILE A 21 4.13 -23.56 -26.65
N PRO A 22 5.44 -23.60 -26.33
CA PRO A 22 6.49 -23.25 -27.28
C PRO A 22 6.42 -24.12 -28.54
N THR A 23 6.62 -23.55 -29.73
CA THR A 23 6.51 -24.34 -30.97
C THR A 23 7.56 -25.43 -31.09
N ASN A 24 8.72 -25.28 -30.44
CA ASN A 24 9.75 -26.34 -30.37
C ASN A 24 9.31 -27.54 -29.51
N TRP A 25 8.25 -27.42 -28.72
CA TRP A 25 7.66 -28.55 -27.99
C TRP A 25 6.64 -29.31 -28.83
N LEU A 26 6.28 -28.82 -30.01
CA LEU A 26 5.39 -29.54 -30.93
C LEU A 26 6.20 -30.56 -31.73
N VAL A 27 5.67 -31.78 -31.82
CA VAL A 27 6.29 -32.90 -32.58
C VAL A 27 6.31 -32.57 -34.09
N ASP A 28 5.31 -31.84 -34.56
CA ASP A 28 5.21 -31.36 -35.94
C ASP A 28 4.88 -29.86 -35.96
N GLN A 29 5.79 -29.09 -36.56
CA GLN A 29 5.73 -27.63 -36.65
C GLN A 29 5.11 -27.13 -37.97
N GLU A 30 4.80 -28.03 -38.91
CA GLU A 30 4.22 -27.66 -40.20
C GLU A 30 2.74 -27.31 -40.06
N LYS A 31 2.28 -26.29 -40.81
CA LYS A 31 0.86 -25.89 -40.90
C LYS A 31 0.19 -25.66 -39.52
N LEU A 32 0.78 -24.79 -38.69
CA LEU A 32 0.16 -24.31 -37.45
C LEU A 32 -1.06 -23.43 -37.79
N ALA A 33 -2.25 -24.05 -37.80
CA ALA A 33 -3.52 -23.38 -38.03
C ALA A 33 -4.44 -23.51 -36.81
N GLU A 34 -5.33 -22.53 -36.62
CA GLU A 34 -6.38 -22.62 -35.60
C GLU A 34 -7.29 -23.82 -35.88
N GLY A 35 -7.54 -24.63 -34.85
CA GLY A 35 -8.28 -25.88 -34.93
C GLY A 35 -7.44 -27.11 -35.25
N ALA A 36 -6.17 -26.97 -35.62
CA ALA A 36 -5.29 -28.10 -35.94
C ALA A 36 -5.05 -28.99 -34.72
N ILE A 37 -5.14 -30.30 -34.92
CA ILE A 37 -4.74 -31.30 -33.92
C ILE A 37 -3.25 -31.58 -34.14
N LYS A 38 -2.46 -31.42 -33.08
CA LYS A 38 -1.02 -31.67 -33.06
C LYS A 38 -0.66 -32.52 -31.85
N PHE A 39 0.59 -32.94 -31.80
CA PHE A 39 1.17 -33.59 -30.64
C PHE A 39 2.25 -32.70 -30.05
N CYS A 40 2.29 -32.58 -28.73
CA CYS A 40 3.35 -31.87 -28.02
C CYS A 40 4.08 -32.79 -27.06
N ARG A 41 5.39 -32.58 -26.91
CA ARG A 41 6.18 -33.14 -25.81
C ARG A 41 5.97 -32.28 -24.57
N TRP A 42 5.64 -32.92 -23.46
CA TRP A 42 5.39 -32.24 -22.19
C TRP A 42 5.97 -33.08 -21.04
N PRO A 43 6.68 -32.48 -20.07
CA PRO A 43 7.26 -33.22 -18.96
C PRO A 43 6.19 -33.70 -17.98
N LEU A 44 6.46 -34.82 -17.30
CA LEU A 44 5.57 -35.40 -16.28
C LEU A 44 5.40 -34.50 -15.05
N ASN A 45 6.39 -33.64 -14.78
CA ASN A 45 6.39 -32.73 -13.65
C ASN A 45 5.60 -31.44 -13.95
N ARG A 46 5.21 -30.72 -12.89
CA ARG A 46 4.50 -29.44 -13.00
C ARG A 46 5.37 -28.41 -13.74
N VAL A 47 4.93 -27.98 -14.91
CA VAL A 47 5.60 -26.93 -15.71
C VAL A 47 5.22 -25.54 -15.22
N THR A 48 6.24 -24.72 -14.95
CA THR A 48 6.14 -23.33 -14.50
C THR A 48 6.09 -22.35 -15.68
N SER A 49 5.65 -21.11 -15.40
CA SER A 49 5.68 -20.04 -16.40
C SER A 49 7.11 -19.73 -16.87
N ASN A 50 8.12 -19.91 -16.02
CA ASN A 50 9.51 -19.61 -16.38
C ASN A 50 10.09 -20.67 -17.32
N GLU A 51 9.75 -21.95 -17.13
CA GLU A 51 10.18 -23.03 -18.04
C GLU A 51 9.59 -22.88 -19.44
N LEU A 52 8.32 -22.47 -19.53
CA LEU A 52 7.67 -22.19 -20.83
C LEU A 52 8.21 -20.93 -21.52
N LYS A 53 8.73 -19.97 -20.75
CA LYS A 53 9.46 -18.81 -21.27
C LYS A 53 10.85 -19.20 -21.78
N ALA A 54 11.55 -20.04 -21.01
CA ALA A 54 12.86 -20.56 -21.39
C ALA A 54 12.76 -21.36 -22.70
N ALA A 55 11.66 -22.11 -22.87
CA ALA A 55 11.37 -22.89 -24.06
C ALA A 55 12.56 -23.77 -24.43
N ILE A 56 13.07 -24.52 -23.44
CA ILE A 56 14.17 -25.48 -23.58
C ILE A 56 13.69 -26.61 -24.48
N ASP A 57 14.56 -27.17 -25.32
CA ASP A 57 14.15 -28.25 -26.22
C ASP A 57 13.71 -29.50 -25.43
N PRO A 58 12.65 -30.21 -25.87
CA PRO A 58 12.14 -31.38 -25.16
C PRO A 58 13.17 -32.49 -24.97
N GLU A 59 13.20 -33.08 -23.77
CA GLU A 59 14.04 -34.24 -23.49
C GLU A 59 13.37 -35.56 -23.93
N PRO A 60 14.14 -36.64 -24.16
CA PRO A 60 13.60 -37.96 -24.50
C PRO A 60 12.64 -38.52 -23.43
N SER A 61 12.78 -38.08 -22.17
CA SER A 61 11.96 -38.45 -21.02
C SER A 61 10.55 -37.83 -21.05
N TRP A 62 10.28 -36.86 -21.93
CA TRP A 62 8.99 -36.16 -21.99
C TRP A 62 7.95 -36.97 -22.76
N GLU A 63 6.76 -37.05 -22.18
CA GLU A 63 5.63 -37.74 -22.79
C GLU A 63 5.01 -36.91 -23.92
N THR A 64 4.32 -37.61 -24.82
CA THR A 64 3.65 -36.99 -25.97
C THR A 64 2.16 -36.89 -25.70
N TYR A 65 1.63 -35.67 -25.76
CA TYR A 65 0.22 -35.39 -25.52
C TYR A 65 -0.45 -34.87 -26.78
N ARG A 66 -1.70 -35.29 -27.01
CA ARG A 66 -2.54 -34.73 -28.05
C ARG A 66 -3.01 -33.34 -27.63
N VAL A 67 -2.83 -32.36 -28.52
CA VAL A 67 -3.26 -30.97 -28.29
C VAL A 67 -4.02 -30.41 -29.48
N LYS A 68 -5.01 -29.56 -29.22
CA LYS A 68 -5.73 -28.79 -30.23
C LYS A 68 -5.25 -27.35 -30.21
N VAL A 69 -4.69 -26.88 -31.31
CA VAL A 69 -4.21 -25.50 -31.47
C VAL A 69 -5.42 -24.57 -31.55
N MET A 70 -5.46 -23.59 -30.66
CA MET A 70 -6.53 -22.59 -30.55
C MET A 70 -6.10 -21.23 -31.11
N ALA A 71 -4.79 -20.92 -31.06
CA ALA A 71 -4.22 -19.72 -31.66
C ALA A 71 -2.71 -19.88 -31.85
N VAL A 72 -2.15 -19.18 -32.84
CA VAL A 72 -0.70 -19.09 -33.07
C VAL A 72 -0.20 -17.71 -32.64
N VAL A 73 0.81 -17.67 -31.77
CA VAL A 73 1.31 -16.46 -31.12
C VAL A 73 2.74 -16.18 -31.61
N LYS A 74 2.94 -15.01 -32.24
CA LYS A 74 4.24 -14.62 -32.81
C LYS A 74 5.19 -13.99 -31.79
N HIS A 75 4.68 -13.32 -30.75
CA HIS A 75 5.47 -12.65 -29.70
C HIS A 75 4.84 -12.82 -28.30
N MET A 76 5.70 -12.90 -27.28
CA MET A 76 5.37 -13.28 -25.91
C MET A 76 4.92 -12.07 -25.07
N ILE A 77 3.68 -12.06 -24.55
CA ILE A 77 3.17 -10.97 -23.69
C ILE A 77 2.38 -11.46 -22.45
N THR A 78 2.00 -12.74 -22.37
CA THR A 78 1.31 -13.26 -21.17
C THR A 78 2.31 -13.58 -20.04
N THR A 79 2.04 -13.06 -18.85
CA THR A 79 2.87 -13.28 -17.65
C THR A 79 2.76 -14.70 -17.11
N ASN A 80 1.71 -15.46 -17.47
CA ASN A 80 1.48 -16.83 -17.03
C ASN A 80 1.20 -17.81 -18.17
N LEU A 81 2.08 -18.81 -18.32
CA LEU A 81 2.06 -19.78 -19.41
C LEU A 81 1.63 -21.19 -18.96
N LYS A 82 1.53 -21.46 -17.64
CA LYS A 82 1.27 -22.80 -17.08
C LYS A 82 -0.01 -23.44 -17.62
N LYS A 83 -0.02 -24.78 -17.64
CA LYS A 83 -1.20 -25.60 -17.91
C LYS A 83 -2.31 -25.27 -16.90
N LYS A 84 -3.47 -24.80 -17.38
CA LYS A 84 -4.63 -24.43 -16.57
C LYS A 84 -5.85 -25.24 -16.99
N HIS A 85 -6.60 -25.75 -16.01
CA HIS A 85 -7.85 -26.43 -16.27
C HIS A 85 -8.90 -25.46 -16.86
N ILE A 86 -9.57 -25.83 -17.94
CA ILE A 86 -10.51 -24.94 -18.63
C ILE A 86 -11.67 -24.52 -17.71
N ALA A 87 -12.06 -25.37 -16.75
CA ALA A 87 -13.11 -25.04 -15.79
C ALA A 87 -12.68 -24.05 -14.69
N SER A 88 -11.38 -23.79 -14.49
CA SER A 88 -10.91 -22.80 -13.50
C SER A 88 -10.98 -21.36 -14.02
N ILE A 89 -11.36 -21.16 -15.28
CA ILE A 89 -11.44 -19.86 -15.94
C ILE A 89 -12.82 -19.70 -16.60
N SER A 90 -13.43 -18.51 -16.47
CA SER A 90 -14.72 -18.23 -17.10
C SER A 90 -14.62 -18.39 -18.63
N LYS A 91 -15.69 -18.90 -19.28
CA LYS A 91 -15.76 -18.98 -20.76
C LYS A 91 -15.49 -17.63 -21.43
N ARG A 92 -15.82 -16.53 -20.74
CA ARG A 92 -15.61 -15.15 -21.18
C ARG A 92 -14.13 -14.76 -21.11
N HIS A 93 -13.45 -15.09 -20.01
CA HIS A 93 -12.00 -14.87 -19.86
C HIS A 93 -11.22 -15.66 -20.90
N PHE A 94 -11.55 -16.94 -21.11
CA PHE A 94 -10.92 -17.75 -22.15
C PHE A 94 -11.10 -17.14 -23.55
N LYS A 95 -12.32 -16.71 -23.90
CA LYS A 95 -12.58 -15.99 -25.16
C LYS A 95 -11.80 -14.67 -25.26
N ARG A 96 -11.62 -13.95 -24.15
CA ARG A 96 -10.85 -12.70 -24.10
C ARG A 96 -9.35 -12.94 -24.28
N ILE A 97 -8.80 -14.00 -23.69
CA ILE A 97 -7.42 -14.42 -23.95
C ILE A 97 -7.27 -14.66 -25.45
N LEU A 98 -8.14 -15.49 -26.05
CA LEU A 98 -8.10 -15.76 -27.49
C LEU A 98 -8.25 -14.48 -28.35
N LYS A 99 -9.14 -13.55 -27.96
CA LYS A 99 -9.36 -12.29 -28.68
C LYS A 99 -8.17 -11.32 -28.59
N ASN A 100 -7.62 -11.12 -27.39
CA ASN A 100 -6.45 -10.28 -27.16
C ASN A 100 -5.22 -10.80 -27.92
N GLU A 101 -5.07 -12.12 -28.01
CA GLU A 101 -4.00 -12.74 -28.80
C GLU A 101 -4.22 -12.56 -30.32
N LYS A 102 -5.48 -12.57 -30.80
CA LYS A 102 -5.81 -12.30 -32.21
C LYS A 102 -5.57 -10.84 -32.61
N GLU A 103 -5.97 -9.86 -31.80
CA GLU A 103 -5.85 -8.43 -32.13
C GLU A 103 -4.39 -7.94 -32.20
N LYS A 104 -3.49 -8.51 -31.39
CA LYS A 104 -2.06 -8.17 -31.44
C LYS A 104 -1.36 -8.64 -32.72
N CYS A 105 -1.94 -9.61 -33.43
CA CYS A 105 -1.45 -10.08 -34.73
C CYS A 105 -1.73 -9.06 -35.86
N VAL A 106 -2.74 -8.20 -35.71
CA VAL A 106 -3.18 -7.23 -36.73
C VAL A 106 -2.37 -5.94 -36.67
N ILE A 107 -2.11 -5.42 -35.46
CA ILE A 107 -1.42 -4.13 -35.24
C ILE A 107 0.03 -4.11 -35.78
N GLN A 108 0.70 -5.27 -35.89
CA GLN A 108 2.05 -5.34 -36.46
C GLN A 108 2.09 -5.33 -37.99
N VAL A 109 1.04 -5.79 -38.67
CA VAL A 109 0.96 -5.75 -40.15
C VAL A 109 0.86 -4.30 -40.65
N GLU A 110 0.19 -3.44 -39.88
CA GLU A 110 0.11 -2.00 -40.17
C GLU A 110 1.42 -1.27 -39.88
N LYS A 111 2.12 -1.62 -38.78
CA LYS A 111 3.44 -1.03 -38.48
C LYS A 111 4.53 -1.39 -39.50
N GLN A 112 4.50 -2.60 -40.08
CA GLN A 112 5.46 -2.97 -41.12
C GLN A 112 5.22 -2.23 -42.45
N LYS A 113 3.97 -1.87 -42.77
CA LYS A 113 3.66 -1.04 -43.95
C LYS A 113 4.05 0.43 -43.79
N MET A 114 4.14 0.97 -42.56
CA MET A 114 4.58 2.35 -42.33
C MET A 114 6.11 2.51 -42.30
N THR A 115 6.88 1.46 -42.05
CA THR A 115 8.35 1.53 -41.96
C THR A 115 9.12 1.46 -43.29
N GLU A 116 8.46 1.24 -44.42
CA GLU A 116 9.13 1.26 -45.75
C GLU A 116 9.26 2.68 -46.35
N ASN A 117 8.62 3.69 -45.76
CA ASN A 117 8.70 5.08 -46.24
C ASN A 117 9.08 6.03 -45.10
N VAL A 118 10.35 6.06 -44.69
CA VAL A 118 11.10 7.28 -44.32
C VAL A 118 12.56 6.86 -44.15
N ASN A 119 13.38 7.21 -45.13
CA ASN A 119 14.83 7.29 -44.99
C ASN A 119 15.19 8.76 -45.25
N ILE A 120 15.82 9.44 -44.29
CA ILE A 120 16.77 10.56 -44.43
C ILE A 120 17.16 11.05 -43.02
N GLY A 121 18.45 10.91 -42.69
CA GLY A 121 19.30 12.02 -42.24
C GLY A 121 19.25 12.53 -40.79
N ASN A 122 20.26 12.08 -40.03
CA ASN A 122 21.26 12.92 -39.37
C ASN A 122 21.00 13.69 -38.04
N THR A 123 21.89 13.34 -37.09
CA THR A 123 22.68 14.19 -36.18
C THR A 123 22.26 14.28 -34.70
N ILE A 124 23.20 13.78 -33.90
CA ILE A 124 23.34 13.80 -32.44
C ILE A 124 23.85 15.17 -32.00
N ILE A 125 23.24 15.80 -31.00
CA ILE A 125 23.93 16.65 -30.01
C ILE A 125 23.30 16.40 -28.64
N ALA A 126 24.14 16.06 -27.66
CA ALA A 126 23.81 15.93 -26.25
C ALA A 126 24.36 17.16 -25.52
N ASP A 127 23.55 17.78 -24.65
CA ASP A 127 24.01 18.80 -23.71
C ASP A 127 23.60 18.42 -22.28
N THR A 128 24.61 18.10 -21.49
CA THR A 128 24.60 18.12 -20.02
C THR A 128 25.29 19.39 -19.53
N PRO A 129 24.78 20.10 -18.51
CA PRO A 129 25.57 21.07 -17.77
C PRO A 129 26.18 20.44 -16.51
N ILE A 130 27.50 20.52 -16.44
CA ILE A 130 28.36 20.36 -15.27
C ILE A 130 28.27 21.64 -14.44
N PHE A 131 28.17 21.53 -13.10
CA PHE A 131 28.65 22.59 -12.21
C PHE A 131 29.36 22.01 -10.98
N ASN A 132 30.64 22.37 -10.86
CA ASN A 132 31.55 22.09 -9.76
C ASN A 132 31.49 23.20 -8.71
N SER A 133 31.63 22.84 -7.42
CA SER A 133 32.47 23.53 -6.41
C SER A 133 32.44 22.69 -5.11
N SER A 134 33.48 21.89 -4.82
CA SER A 134 34.72 22.21 -4.08
C SER A 134 34.57 22.35 -2.54
N HIS A 135 34.90 21.26 -1.85
CA HIS A 135 35.80 21.10 -0.69
C HIS A 135 35.56 21.84 0.64
N GLY A 136 35.51 21.01 1.70
CA GLY A 136 35.79 21.39 3.08
C GLY A 136 35.95 20.13 3.95
N ILE A 137 37.19 19.64 4.06
CA ILE A 137 37.63 18.53 4.92
C ILE A 137 37.66 19.01 6.38
N PHE A 138 37.11 18.23 7.31
CA PHE A 138 37.57 18.20 8.71
C PHE A 138 37.28 16.83 9.34
N ASP A 139 38.34 16.12 9.71
CA ASP A 139 38.36 14.99 10.64
C ASP A 139 38.15 15.47 12.09
N ASN A 140 37.42 14.69 12.89
CA ASN A 140 37.91 14.11 14.17
C ASN A 140 36.80 13.45 15.01
N THR A 141 36.98 12.14 15.23
CA THR A 141 36.90 11.35 16.47
C THR A 141 35.90 11.67 17.61
N SER A 142 35.08 10.65 17.89
CA SER A 142 34.87 9.94 19.17
C SER A 142 34.05 10.53 20.35
N GLU A 143 33.29 9.60 20.95
CA GLU A 143 32.82 9.46 22.34
C GLU A 143 31.38 9.80 22.76
N MET A 144 30.89 8.89 23.60
CA MET A 144 29.54 8.60 24.11
C MET A 144 29.01 9.63 25.14
N VAL A 145 27.84 9.30 25.71
CA VAL A 145 27.16 9.77 26.94
C VAL A 145 25.87 10.53 26.60
N GLY A 146 24.68 10.18 27.10
CA GLY A 146 24.27 9.23 28.12
C GLY A 146 22.82 9.56 28.49
N ASN A 147 22.07 8.51 28.82
CA ASN A 147 20.67 8.53 29.26
C ASN A 147 20.41 9.60 30.33
N ASN A 148 19.41 10.45 30.12
CA ASN A 148 18.72 11.20 31.18
C ASN A 148 17.27 11.43 30.73
N LEU A 149 16.42 10.42 30.87
CA LEU A 149 14.97 10.61 30.83
C LEU A 149 14.46 10.59 32.27
N LEU A 150 13.93 11.75 32.66
CA LEU A 150 13.46 12.08 34.01
C LEU A 150 12.20 11.27 34.36
N THR A 151 12.30 10.55 35.47
CA THR A 151 11.23 9.93 36.26
C THR A 151 10.10 10.92 36.57
N LEU A 152 8.85 10.53 36.31
CA LEU A 152 7.66 11.25 36.76
C LEU A 152 6.64 10.26 37.35
N SER A 153 6.59 10.21 38.69
CA SER A 153 5.41 9.77 39.44
C SER A 153 4.46 10.96 39.59
N LYS A 154 3.16 10.75 39.36
CA LYS A 154 2.09 11.62 39.83
C LYS A 154 1.54 10.98 41.09
N ASP A 155 1.70 11.65 42.23
CA ASP A 155 0.70 11.62 43.28
C ASP A 155 0.62 12.99 43.94
N SER A 156 -0.61 13.50 44.01
CA SER A 156 -0.99 14.77 44.60
C SER A 156 -1.40 14.56 46.05
N SER A 157 -0.51 14.91 46.97
CA SER A 157 -0.87 15.33 48.34
C SER A 157 0.34 16.05 48.90
N ASP A 158 0.14 17.29 49.38
CA ASP A 158 1.15 18.19 49.94
C ASP A 158 2.33 17.46 50.61
N ILE A 159 3.57 17.67 50.13
CA ILE A 159 4.83 17.63 50.88
C ILE A 159 6.01 18.03 49.97
N SER A 160 6.76 19.03 50.47
CA SER A 160 8.17 19.40 50.20
C SER A 160 8.62 19.67 48.76
N GLU A 161 9.06 20.92 48.55
CA GLU A 161 10.03 21.30 47.52
C GLU A 161 11.25 20.36 47.56
N ASN A 162 11.29 19.35 46.70
CA ASN A 162 12.56 18.76 46.30
C ASN A 162 12.46 18.00 44.96
N SER A 163 12.83 18.67 43.88
CA SER A 163 13.84 18.18 42.94
C SER A 163 14.21 19.28 41.94
N ASN A 164 15.50 19.48 41.76
CA ASN A 164 16.15 20.44 40.84
C ASN A 164 15.70 20.25 39.37
N THR A 165 14.52 20.74 39.00
CA THR A 165 14.11 20.79 37.59
C THR A 165 14.57 22.10 36.97
N ASN A 166 15.48 22.00 36.00
CA ASN A 166 16.02 23.14 35.26
C ASN A 166 14.86 23.88 34.54
N LEU A 167 14.96 25.21 34.39
CA LEU A 167 13.99 26.01 33.64
C LEU A 167 13.65 25.41 32.26
N LEU A 168 14.65 24.84 31.57
CA LEU A 168 14.45 24.19 30.28
C LEU A 168 13.54 22.95 30.38
N ASP A 169 13.63 22.16 31.45
CA ASP A 169 12.77 21.00 31.67
C ASP A 169 11.33 21.43 31.97
N LYS A 170 11.15 22.49 32.77
CA LYS A 170 9.83 23.07 33.03
C LYS A 170 9.18 23.57 31.74
N LEU A 171 9.95 24.23 30.88
CA LEU A 171 9.47 24.70 29.57
C LEU A 171 9.12 23.53 28.63
N ARG A 172 9.95 22.48 28.57
CA ARG A 172 9.63 21.27 27.79
C ARG A 172 8.33 20.64 28.25
N HIS A 173 8.16 20.49 29.56
CA HIS A 173 6.96 19.90 30.14
C HIS A 173 5.72 20.73 29.78
N TRP A 174 5.78 22.05 29.96
CA TRP A 174 4.69 22.95 29.60
C TRP A 174 4.33 22.87 28.10
N VAL A 175 5.32 22.83 27.20
CA VAL A 175 5.06 22.69 25.77
C VAL A 175 4.31 21.40 25.45
N LEU A 176 4.72 20.28 26.07
CA LEU A 176 4.12 18.96 25.84
C LEU A 176 2.72 18.84 26.47
N GLU A 177 2.57 19.26 27.72
CA GLU A 177 1.33 19.16 28.49
C GLU A 177 0.21 19.96 27.83
N TYR A 178 0.49 21.18 27.41
CA TYR A 178 -0.51 22.08 26.82
C TYR A 178 -0.51 22.06 25.28
N LYS A 179 0.26 21.16 24.66
CA LYS A 179 0.39 21.02 23.20
C LYS A 179 0.65 22.36 22.50
N ILE A 180 1.55 23.16 23.06
CA ILE A 180 1.83 24.53 22.58
C ILE A 180 2.47 24.47 21.20
N SER A 181 2.00 25.33 20.28
CA SER A 181 2.54 25.37 18.92
C SER A 181 4.01 25.82 18.91
N HIS A 182 4.81 25.27 17.99
CA HIS A 182 6.21 25.67 17.83
C HIS A 182 6.39 27.18 17.63
N ASN A 183 5.47 27.84 16.93
CA ASN A 183 5.51 29.28 16.70
C ASN A 183 5.30 30.06 18.01
N SER A 184 4.31 29.65 18.81
CA SER A 184 4.05 30.24 20.13
C SER A 184 5.24 30.04 21.07
N THR A 185 5.80 28.83 21.11
CA THR A 185 6.99 28.54 21.94
C THR A 185 8.20 29.36 21.49
N ASN A 186 8.46 29.46 20.18
CA ASN A 186 9.54 30.31 19.65
C ASN A 186 9.34 31.79 20.00
N SER A 187 8.10 32.29 19.95
CA SER A 187 7.77 33.65 20.35
C SER A 187 8.06 33.88 21.84
N LEU A 188 7.64 32.96 22.71
CA LEU A 188 7.94 33.03 24.15
C LEU A 188 9.44 32.94 24.43
N LEU A 189 10.15 32.01 23.78
CA LEU A 189 11.60 31.87 23.92
C LEU A 189 12.33 33.17 23.54
N ASN A 190 11.87 33.87 22.50
CA ASN A 190 12.45 35.17 22.14
C ASN A 190 12.20 36.25 23.20
N ILE A 191 11.00 36.29 23.80
CA ILE A 191 10.68 37.21 24.92
C ILE A 191 11.57 36.88 26.13
N MET A 192 11.67 35.61 26.51
CA MET A 192 12.51 35.19 27.62
C MET A 192 13.99 35.56 27.40
N ARG A 193 14.48 35.46 26.16
CA ARG A 193 15.83 35.92 25.80
C ARG A 193 15.99 37.43 25.86
N SER A 194 14.97 38.22 25.52
CA SER A 194 15.05 39.68 25.66
C SER A 194 15.12 40.12 27.12
N GLU A 195 14.51 39.35 28.02
CA GLU A 195 14.61 39.53 29.48
C GLU A 195 15.91 38.94 30.08
N GLY A 196 16.87 38.50 29.25
CA GLY A 196 18.17 38.01 29.71
C GLY A 196 18.20 36.55 30.18
N LEU A 197 17.13 35.78 29.99
CA LEU A 197 17.10 34.36 30.36
C LEU A 197 17.91 33.50 29.37
N LYS A 198 18.71 32.56 29.91
CA LYS A 198 19.50 31.60 29.13
C LYS A 198 18.62 30.47 28.58
N VAL A 199 17.84 30.77 27.55
CA VAL A 199 17.00 29.79 26.84
C VAL A 199 17.35 29.74 25.34
N PRO A 200 17.12 28.60 24.65
CA PRO A 200 17.40 28.49 23.23
C PRO A 200 16.49 29.39 22.38
N LYS A 201 16.94 29.74 21.18
CA LYS A 201 16.14 30.54 20.22
C LYS A 201 15.01 29.73 19.57
N ASP A 202 15.24 28.45 19.37
CA ASP A 202 14.38 27.57 18.60
C ASP A 202 13.88 26.43 19.49
N VAL A 203 12.58 26.17 19.43
CA VAL A 203 11.89 25.10 20.15
C VAL A 203 12.48 23.73 19.83
N ARG A 204 13.03 23.49 18.63
CA ARG A 204 13.72 22.23 18.33
C ARG A 204 14.94 22.03 19.21
N THR A 205 15.68 23.11 19.49
CA THR A 205 16.81 23.06 20.43
C THR A 205 16.32 22.91 21.87
N LEU A 206 15.20 23.56 22.25
CA LEU A 206 14.56 23.34 23.55
C LEU A 206 14.22 21.86 23.72
N MET A 207 13.57 21.26 22.74
CA MET A 207 13.11 19.87 22.74
C MET A 207 14.22 18.85 22.46
N ILE A 208 15.49 19.28 22.33
CA ILE A 208 16.64 18.42 22.03
C ILE A 208 16.37 17.56 20.78
N THR A 209 15.74 18.15 19.76
CA THR A 209 15.43 17.45 18.51
C THR A 209 16.74 17.00 17.84
N PRO A 210 16.89 15.70 17.53
CA PRO A 210 18.07 15.20 16.83
C PRO A 210 18.30 15.96 15.51
N LYS A 211 19.56 16.28 15.22
CA LYS A 211 19.94 17.03 13.99
C LYS A 211 20.34 16.11 12.84
N THR A 212 20.75 14.90 13.15
CA THR A 212 21.24 13.91 12.21
C THR A 212 20.40 12.65 12.34
N HIS A 213 19.94 12.14 11.20
CA HIS A 213 19.24 10.87 11.11
C HIS A 213 19.89 10.04 10.02
N GLU A 214 19.91 8.72 10.22
CA GLU A 214 20.31 7.80 9.17
C GLU A 214 19.22 7.75 8.11
N ILE A 215 19.53 8.31 6.94
CA ILE A 215 18.64 8.29 5.78
C ILE A 215 19.20 7.27 4.80
N CYS A 216 18.39 6.27 4.49
CA CYS A 216 18.68 5.26 3.48
C CYS A 216 18.22 5.75 2.11
N ASN A 217 19.04 5.57 1.09
CA ASN A 217 18.60 5.75 -0.29
C ASN A 217 17.80 4.51 -0.72
N MET A 218 16.67 4.74 -1.39
CA MET A 218 15.86 3.70 -2.01
C MET A 218 15.77 3.92 -3.52
N THR A 219 15.28 2.92 -4.26
CA THR A 219 15.22 2.94 -5.75
C THR A 219 14.73 4.27 -6.34
N ASN A 220 13.70 4.89 -5.75
CA ASN A 220 13.11 6.13 -6.27
C ASN A 220 12.83 7.19 -5.19
N GLY A 221 13.62 7.21 -4.11
CA GLY A 221 13.45 8.17 -3.02
C GLY A 221 14.42 7.92 -1.87
N THR A 222 14.11 8.52 -0.73
CA THR A 222 14.86 8.35 0.52
C THR A 222 13.94 7.84 1.61
N TYR A 223 14.51 7.18 2.60
CA TYR A 223 13.76 6.58 3.69
C TYR A 223 14.47 6.76 5.01
N ILE A 224 13.70 7.03 6.05
CA ILE A 224 14.16 7.03 7.44
C ILE A 224 13.38 5.97 8.20
N HIS A 225 14.11 5.12 8.93
CA HIS A 225 13.52 4.19 9.88
C HIS A 225 13.63 4.78 11.28
N LEU A 226 12.49 5.02 11.92
CA LEU A 226 12.45 5.53 13.30
C LEU A 226 12.54 4.38 14.30
N GLY A 227 11.99 3.21 13.94
CA GLY A 227 12.01 2.00 14.76
C GLY A 227 10.81 1.91 15.71
N PHE A 228 10.29 0.70 15.88
CA PHE A 228 9.08 0.41 16.64
C PHE A 228 9.31 0.64 18.13
N GLU A 229 10.35 0.02 18.69
CA GLU A 229 10.71 0.16 20.09
C GLU A 229 11.06 1.60 20.45
N ASN A 230 11.90 2.24 19.61
CA ASN A 230 12.33 3.62 19.78
C ASN A 230 11.14 4.60 19.88
N MET A 231 10.08 4.34 19.11
CA MET A 231 8.91 5.22 19.06
C MET A 231 7.89 4.92 20.15
N LEU A 232 7.74 3.66 20.56
CA LEU A 232 6.70 3.24 21.50
C LEU A 232 7.18 3.19 22.94
N ILE A 233 8.40 2.72 23.24
CA ILE A 233 8.89 2.53 24.62
C ILE A 233 8.79 3.83 25.42
N PRO A 234 9.35 4.98 24.97
CA PRO A 234 9.31 6.20 25.78
C PRO A 234 7.89 6.66 26.10
N VAL A 235 6.96 6.41 25.19
CA VAL A 235 5.55 6.76 25.39
C VAL A 235 4.90 5.79 26.37
N LEU A 236 5.11 4.49 26.22
CA LEU A 236 4.55 3.49 27.14
C LEU A 236 5.09 3.64 28.57
N GLU A 237 6.37 4.01 28.73
CA GLU A 237 6.98 4.32 30.02
C GLU A 237 6.31 5.51 30.71
N LEU A 238 5.98 6.58 29.96
CA LEU A 238 5.29 7.76 30.51
C LEU A 238 3.91 7.43 31.08
N TYR A 239 3.22 6.43 30.53
CA TYR A 239 1.91 6.03 31.00
C TYR A 239 1.94 4.85 31.96
N HIS A 240 3.11 4.29 32.31
CA HIS A 240 3.25 3.02 33.05
C HIS A 240 2.39 2.92 34.33
N ASN A 241 2.21 4.01 35.09
CA ASN A 241 1.37 4.02 36.30
C ASN A 241 -0.15 3.96 36.02
N ASN A 242 -0.57 4.33 34.80
CA ASN A 242 -1.95 4.23 34.29
C ASN A 242 -2.15 3.01 33.39
N VAL A 243 -1.09 2.24 33.11
CA VAL A 243 -1.09 1.06 32.26
C VAL A 243 -1.74 -0.10 33.03
N GLY A 244 -3.06 -0.03 33.17
CA GLY A 244 -3.91 -1.18 33.47
C GLY A 244 -3.96 -2.17 32.31
N ILE A 245 -2.81 -2.56 31.73
CA ILE A 245 -2.74 -3.67 30.78
C ILE A 245 -2.98 -4.93 31.60
N SER A 246 -4.26 -5.29 31.72
CA SER A 246 -4.77 -6.45 32.44
C SER A 246 -4.26 -7.76 31.84
N ASP A 247 -3.93 -7.75 30.53
CA ASP A 247 -3.69 -8.98 29.76
C ASP A 247 -2.27 -9.11 29.18
N ASN A 248 -1.34 -8.25 29.56
CA ASN A 248 0.01 -8.09 28.97
C ASN A 248 0.04 -8.02 27.43
N ASN A 249 -1.09 -7.78 26.78
CA ASN A 249 -1.22 -7.78 25.33
C ASN A 249 -1.35 -6.35 24.82
N LEU A 250 -0.56 -6.00 23.81
CA LEU A 250 -0.56 -4.71 23.14
C LEU A 250 -1.06 -4.91 21.71
N LYS A 251 -2.29 -4.47 21.44
CA LYS A 251 -2.92 -4.56 20.13
C LYS A 251 -2.58 -3.33 19.32
N ILE A 252 -1.96 -3.53 18.16
CA ILE A 252 -1.56 -2.44 17.28
C ILE A 252 -2.34 -2.44 15.96
N GLY A 253 -2.58 -1.25 15.45
CA GLY A 253 -3.12 -1.01 14.12
C GLY A 253 -2.10 -0.31 13.24
N ILE A 254 -1.94 -0.76 12.00
CA ILE A 254 -0.97 -0.23 11.03
C ILE A 254 -1.71 0.53 9.93
N ASN A 255 -1.20 1.71 9.56
CA ASN A 255 -1.68 2.47 8.41
C ASN A 255 -0.53 2.86 7.48
N ILE A 256 -0.81 2.79 6.18
CA ILE A 256 0.10 3.21 5.12
C ILE A 256 -0.71 4.00 4.10
N ASP A 257 -0.28 5.23 3.81
CA ASP A 257 -0.92 6.08 2.81
C ASP A 257 0.10 7.08 2.21
N GLY A 258 -0.18 7.56 1.01
CA GLY A 258 0.61 8.61 0.36
C GLY A 258 0.10 10.00 0.73
N LEU A 259 0.95 10.83 1.32
CA LEU A 259 0.63 12.22 1.67
C LEU A 259 1.45 13.20 0.81
N PRO A 260 0.82 14.13 0.07
CA PRO A 260 1.55 15.20 -0.59
C PRO A 260 2.14 16.17 0.44
N LEU A 261 3.42 16.51 0.30
CA LEU A 261 4.10 17.46 1.20
C LEU A 261 3.74 18.92 0.90
N VAL A 262 3.59 19.24 -0.38
CA VAL A 262 3.29 20.59 -0.85
C VAL A 262 2.28 20.53 -2.00
N LYS A 263 1.44 21.56 -2.12
CA LYS A 263 0.39 21.61 -3.15
C LYS A 263 0.93 21.80 -4.57
N SER A 264 2.12 22.39 -4.71
CA SER A 264 2.71 22.82 -5.98
C SER A 264 3.82 21.88 -6.50
N SER A 265 4.06 20.73 -5.87
CA SER A 265 5.05 19.76 -6.35
C SER A 265 4.53 18.33 -6.23
N LYS A 266 5.20 17.40 -6.91
CA LYS A 266 4.93 15.95 -6.79
C LYS A 266 5.56 15.31 -5.55
N SER A 267 6.20 16.13 -4.69
CA SER A 267 6.85 15.65 -3.48
C SER A 267 5.82 15.07 -2.52
N GLN A 268 6.04 13.83 -2.11
CA GLN A 268 5.14 13.08 -1.27
C GLN A 268 5.91 12.26 -0.25
N ILE A 269 5.23 11.97 0.85
CA ILE A 269 5.70 11.07 1.90
C ILE A 269 4.78 9.85 1.94
N TRP A 270 5.38 8.69 2.19
CA TRP A 270 4.67 7.46 2.50
C TRP A 270 5.12 7.00 3.89
N PRO A 271 4.37 7.32 4.96
CA PRO A 271 4.69 6.88 6.29
C PRO A 271 4.11 5.49 6.57
N ILE A 272 4.82 4.73 7.39
CA ILE A 272 4.33 3.54 8.06
C ILE A 272 3.94 3.99 9.47
N LEU A 273 2.64 4.04 9.72
CA LEU A 273 2.05 4.56 10.94
C LEU A 273 1.54 3.42 11.80
N VAL A 274 1.75 3.50 13.11
CA VAL A 274 1.26 2.55 14.11
C VAL A 274 0.39 3.28 15.13
N SER A 275 -0.69 2.64 15.56
CA SER A 275 -1.55 3.10 16.66
C SER A 275 -1.75 1.97 17.66
N ILE A 276 -2.01 2.30 18.93
CA ILE A 276 -2.30 1.33 19.98
C ILE A 276 -3.81 1.30 20.20
N LEU A 277 -4.42 0.15 19.98
CA LEU A 277 -5.88 -0.01 19.86
C LEU A 277 -6.56 -0.30 21.19
N ASN A 278 -5.86 -0.96 22.11
CA ASN A 278 -6.41 -1.41 23.38
C ASN A 278 -5.93 -0.59 24.59
N PHE A 279 -5.46 0.64 24.35
CA PHE A 279 -5.06 1.56 25.40
C PHE A 279 -5.75 2.92 25.25
N LYS A 280 -6.70 3.20 26.15
CA LYS A 280 -7.64 4.33 26.01
C LYS A 280 -6.94 5.67 26.09
N GLU A 281 -5.88 5.76 26.88
CA GLU A 281 -5.07 6.96 27.08
C GLU A 281 -4.33 7.36 25.79
N LEU A 282 -4.08 6.40 24.90
CA LEU A 282 -3.36 6.60 23.64
C LEU A 282 -4.24 6.47 22.39
N HIS A 283 -5.57 6.50 22.53
CA HIS A 283 -6.49 6.32 21.39
C HIS A 283 -6.34 7.38 20.28
N THR A 284 -5.79 8.56 20.58
CA THR A 284 -5.51 9.63 19.60
C THR A 284 -4.09 9.62 19.05
N ASN A 285 -3.22 8.74 19.57
CA ASN A 285 -1.80 8.76 19.28
C ASN A 285 -1.48 7.85 18.09
N VAL A 286 -0.73 8.40 17.14
CA VAL A 286 -0.24 7.69 15.96
C VAL A 286 1.27 7.92 15.89
N PHE A 287 2.01 6.82 15.76
CA PHE A 287 3.46 6.77 15.80
C PHE A 287 4.01 6.47 14.41
N PRO A 288 4.79 7.37 13.80
CA PRO A 288 5.52 7.02 12.58
C PRO A 288 6.67 6.08 12.91
N ILE A 289 6.74 4.93 12.23
CA ILE A 289 7.82 3.94 12.40
C ILE A 289 8.81 4.00 11.25
N GLY A 290 8.33 4.31 10.05
CA GLY A 290 9.13 4.49 8.85
C GLY A 290 8.54 5.60 8.01
N ILE A 291 9.38 6.37 7.33
CA ILE A 291 8.94 7.47 6.47
C ILE A 291 9.75 7.42 5.18
N PHE A 292 9.08 7.13 4.08
CA PHE A 292 9.64 7.30 2.74
C PHE A 292 9.32 8.69 2.20
N HIS A 293 10.27 9.32 1.52
CA HIS A 293 10.11 10.55 0.77
C HIS A 293 10.50 10.31 -0.69
N GLY A 294 9.68 10.84 -1.60
CA GLY A 294 10.00 10.81 -3.02
C GLY A 294 9.08 11.72 -3.83
N TYR A 295 9.30 11.74 -5.14
CA TYR A 295 8.42 12.42 -6.09
C TYR A 295 7.35 11.50 -6.68
N GLN A 296 7.40 10.23 -6.32
CA GLN A 296 6.48 9.16 -6.70
C GLN A 296 6.27 8.26 -5.48
N LYS A 297 5.26 7.40 -5.51
CA LYS A 297 5.13 6.30 -4.55
C LYS A 297 6.38 5.41 -4.56
N PRO A 298 6.73 4.72 -3.47
CA PRO A 298 7.87 3.81 -3.47
C PRO A 298 7.71 2.78 -4.59
N GLN A 299 8.79 2.56 -5.35
CA GLN A 299 8.74 1.67 -6.52
C GLN A 299 8.69 0.19 -6.10
N SER A 300 9.45 -0.17 -5.07
CA SER A 300 9.51 -1.51 -4.50
C SER A 300 8.82 -1.51 -3.14
N VAL A 301 7.73 -2.29 -3.01
CA VAL A 301 7.05 -2.50 -1.72
C VAL A 301 7.94 -3.25 -0.73
N GLU A 302 8.75 -4.18 -1.24
CA GLU A 302 9.69 -4.98 -0.46
C GLU A 302 10.76 -4.07 0.17
N GLU A 303 11.42 -3.24 -0.64
CA GLU A 303 12.44 -2.30 -0.16
C GLU A 303 11.86 -1.31 0.86
N PHE A 304 10.67 -0.78 0.57
CA PHE A 304 9.98 0.18 1.43
C PHE A 304 9.59 -0.41 2.79
N PHE A 305 9.08 -1.64 2.83
CA PHE A 305 8.44 -2.21 4.01
C PHE A 305 9.36 -3.15 4.82
N ASN A 306 10.45 -3.65 4.23
CA ASN A 306 11.36 -4.58 4.89
C ASN A 306 12.00 -4.09 6.19
N PRO A 307 12.41 -2.80 6.32
CA PRO A 307 12.91 -2.31 7.59
C PRO A 307 11.87 -2.47 8.71
N PHE A 308 10.61 -2.12 8.43
CA PHE A 308 9.50 -2.31 9.37
C PHE A 308 9.22 -3.79 9.67
N VAL A 309 9.21 -4.66 8.65
CA VAL A 309 9.00 -6.11 8.84
C VAL A 309 10.07 -6.71 9.73
N SER A 310 11.34 -6.37 9.50
CA SER A 310 12.47 -6.89 10.27
C SER A 310 12.41 -6.45 11.74
N ASP A 311 11.95 -5.23 11.97
CA ASP A 311 11.79 -4.63 13.29
C ASP A 311 10.61 -5.25 14.05
N ILE A 312 9.42 -5.26 13.45
CA ILE A 312 8.21 -5.79 14.09
C ILE A 312 8.30 -7.31 14.32
N LEU A 313 8.99 -8.07 13.46
CA LEU A 313 9.15 -9.52 13.65
C LEU A 313 9.88 -9.87 14.95
N LYS A 314 10.89 -9.08 15.33
CA LYS A 314 11.59 -9.27 16.61
C LYS A 314 10.63 -9.04 17.76
N VAL A 315 9.88 -7.95 17.72
CA VAL A 315 8.93 -7.57 18.77
C VAL A 315 7.76 -8.56 18.88
N LEU A 316 7.25 -9.09 17.77
CA LEU A 316 6.20 -10.12 17.78
C LEU A 316 6.68 -11.43 18.41
N LYS A 317 7.96 -11.76 18.24
CA LYS A 317 8.56 -12.99 18.75
C LYS A 317 8.95 -12.87 20.22
N ASP A 318 9.68 -11.81 20.54
CA ASP A 318 10.36 -11.66 21.83
C ASP A 318 9.52 -10.82 22.82
N GLY A 319 8.51 -10.10 22.33
CA GLY A 319 7.71 -9.14 23.08
C GLY A 319 8.40 -7.78 23.21
N LEU A 320 7.68 -6.81 23.79
CA LEU A 320 8.17 -5.46 24.08
C LEU A 320 8.37 -5.28 25.58
N TYR A 321 9.60 -5.00 26.01
CA TYR A 321 9.91 -4.82 27.44
C TYR A 321 9.75 -3.35 27.84
N VAL A 322 8.83 -3.06 28.77
CA VAL A 322 8.54 -1.70 29.25
C VAL A 322 8.49 -1.70 30.77
N CYS A 323 9.32 -0.90 31.43
CA CYS A 323 9.35 -0.75 32.90
C CYS A 323 9.36 -2.10 33.67
N GLY A 324 10.15 -3.07 33.22
CA GLY A 324 10.24 -4.38 33.88
C GLY A 324 9.12 -5.37 33.53
N LYS A 325 8.18 -4.99 32.65
CA LYS A 325 7.05 -5.80 32.23
C LYS A 325 7.18 -6.17 30.76
N LEU A 326 7.01 -7.45 30.45
CA LEU A 326 6.98 -7.93 29.07
C LEU A 326 5.56 -7.82 28.50
N LEU A 327 5.42 -7.12 27.38
CA LEU A 327 4.18 -6.96 26.64
C LEU A 327 4.23 -7.79 25.35
N HIS A 328 3.25 -8.67 25.16
CA HIS A 328 3.06 -9.36 23.89
C HIS A 328 2.39 -8.44 22.88
N VAL A 329 2.99 -8.29 21.70
CA VAL A 329 2.45 -7.43 20.64
C VAL A 329 1.64 -8.26 19.65
N GLU A 330 0.47 -7.76 19.28
CA GLU A 330 -0.43 -8.37 18.29
C GLU A 330 -0.79 -7.33 17.22
N ILE A 331 -0.59 -7.67 15.94
CA ILE A 331 -1.10 -6.86 14.83
C ILE A 331 -2.57 -7.20 14.63
N SER A 332 -3.47 -6.33 15.09
CA SER A 332 -4.91 -6.58 14.97
C SER A 332 -5.49 -6.09 13.65
N ASN A 333 -4.97 -4.99 13.08
CA ASN A 333 -5.42 -4.52 11.77
C ASN A 333 -4.33 -3.81 10.96
N ILE A 334 -4.47 -3.88 9.64
CA ILE A 334 -3.74 -3.09 8.65
C ILE A 334 -4.79 -2.37 7.81
N VAL A 335 -4.87 -1.05 7.95
CA VAL A 335 -5.86 -0.19 7.29
C VAL A 335 -5.17 0.66 6.25
N CYS A 336 -5.58 0.54 5.00
CA CYS A 336 -5.07 1.32 3.88
C CYS A 336 -6.16 1.48 2.81
N ASP A 337 -6.09 2.59 2.06
CA ASP A 337 -6.97 2.81 0.91
C ASP A 337 -6.74 1.74 -0.17
N ALA A 338 -7.64 1.63 -1.15
CA ALA A 338 -7.55 0.54 -2.12
C ALA A 338 -6.25 0.56 -2.98
N PRO A 339 -5.74 1.72 -3.45
CA PRO A 339 -4.41 1.84 -4.03
C PRO A 339 -3.27 1.36 -3.14
N ALA A 340 -3.11 1.90 -1.93
CA ALA A 340 -2.04 1.55 -1.00
C ALA A 340 -2.13 0.08 -0.56
N LYS A 341 -3.34 -0.44 -0.36
CA LYS A 341 -3.57 -1.87 -0.11
C LYS A 341 -3.05 -2.74 -1.25
N SER A 342 -3.40 -2.41 -2.50
CA SER A 342 -2.93 -3.20 -3.64
C SER A 342 -1.41 -3.15 -3.82
N PHE A 343 -0.79 -2.05 -3.40
CA PHE A 343 0.65 -1.89 -3.36
C PHE A 343 1.29 -2.76 -2.26
N LEU A 344 0.80 -2.66 -1.02
CA LEU A 344 1.28 -3.44 0.13
C LEU A 344 1.16 -4.95 -0.09
N LEU A 345 0.02 -5.40 -0.60
CA LEU A 345 -0.22 -6.81 -0.92
C LEU A 345 0.51 -7.29 -2.19
N ASN A 346 1.09 -6.37 -2.97
CA ASN A 346 1.67 -6.66 -4.27
C ASN A 346 0.72 -7.40 -5.24
N VAL A 347 -0.51 -6.90 -5.36
CA VAL A 347 -1.59 -7.50 -6.16
C VAL A 347 -2.10 -6.54 -7.23
N LYS A 348 -2.94 -7.04 -8.14
CA LYS A 348 -3.64 -6.19 -9.11
C LYS A 348 -4.51 -5.15 -8.40
N SER A 349 -4.64 -3.97 -9.02
CA SER A 349 -5.39 -2.87 -8.43
C SER A 349 -6.88 -3.20 -8.34
N HIS A 350 -7.61 -2.49 -7.47
CA HIS A 350 -9.06 -2.65 -7.29
C HIS A 350 -9.90 -2.49 -8.57
N ASN A 351 -9.37 -1.79 -9.59
CA ASN A 351 -10.02 -1.61 -10.90
C ASN A 351 -9.65 -2.70 -11.93
N ALA A 352 -8.86 -3.71 -11.54
CA ALA A 352 -8.53 -4.81 -12.42
C ALA A 352 -9.65 -5.87 -12.44
N TYR A 353 -9.71 -6.65 -13.54
CA TYR A 353 -10.63 -7.79 -13.67
C TYR A 353 -10.50 -8.79 -12.51
N PHE A 354 -9.29 -9.02 -12.02
CA PHE A 354 -9.01 -9.86 -10.86
C PHE A 354 -8.47 -8.99 -9.74
N GLY A 355 -9.24 -7.96 -9.36
CA GLY A 355 -8.83 -6.93 -8.39
C GLY A 355 -9.46 -7.07 -7.01
N CYS A 356 -10.43 -7.96 -6.83
CA CYS A 356 -11.10 -8.13 -5.55
C CYS A 356 -10.15 -8.73 -4.51
N THR A 357 -10.01 -8.05 -3.38
CA THR A 357 -9.15 -8.47 -2.26
C THR A 357 -9.82 -9.50 -1.35
N SER A 358 -11.15 -9.62 -1.39
CA SER A 358 -11.91 -10.52 -0.53
C SER A 358 -12.27 -11.84 -1.21
N CYS A 359 -12.52 -11.86 -2.53
CA CYS A 359 -12.97 -13.05 -3.24
C CYS A 359 -12.24 -13.26 -4.58
N VAL A 360 -12.43 -14.43 -5.19
CA VAL A 360 -11.80 -14.83 -6.45
C VAL A 360 -12.58 -14.40 -7.70
N GLU A 361 -13.58 -13.53 -7.55
CA GLU A 361 -14.45 -13.17 -8.67
C GLU A 361 -13.70 -12.39 -9.76
N GLU A 362 -13.96 -12.78 -11.01
CA GLU A 362 -13.59 -11.97 -12.17
C GLU A 362 -14.62 -10.85 -12.39
N GLY A 363 -14.18 -9.60 -12.22
CA GLY A 363 -14.97 -8.42 -12.54
C GLY A 363 -15.31 -8.32 -14.03
N THR A 364 -16.45 -7.73 -14.33
CA THR A 364 -16.93 -7.46 -15.69
C THR A 364 -16.81 -5.97 -15.99
N TYR A 365 -16.30 -5.62 -17.18
CA TYR A 365 -16.29 -4.24 -17.65
C TYR A 365 -17.68 -3.81 -18.11
N LEU A 366 -18.28 -2.85 -17.41
CA LEU A 366 -19.60 -2.27 -17.66
C LEU A 366 -19.51 -0.75 -17.55
N GLN A 367 -20.05 -0.01 -18.51
CA GLN A 367 -20.16 1.46 -18.42
C GLN A 367 -18.86 2.15 -17.97
N ASN A 368 -17.74 1.82 -18.61
CA ASN A 368 -16.41 2.37 -18.32
C ASN A 368 -15.84 2.08 -16.92
N ARG A 369 -16.27 1.00 -16.28
CA ARG A 369 -15.75 0.54 -14.98
C ARG A 369 -15.73 -0.98 -14.92
N VAL A 370 -14.83 -1.54 -14.13
CA VAL A 370 -14.89 -2.95 -13.75
C VAL A 370 -15.85 -3.08 -12.57
N SER A 371 -16.78 -4.04 -12.65
CA SER A 371 -17.80 -4.31 -11.64
C SER A 371 -17.79 -5.79 -11.29
N PHE A 372 -17.80 -6.10 -9.99
CA PHE A 372 -17.94 -7.45 -9.46
C PHE A 372 -19.43 -7.64 -9.11
N LEU A 373 -20.09 -8.58 -9.78
CA LEU A 373 -21.54 -8.78 -9.74
C LEU A 373 -21.95 -10.11 -9.13
N GLY A 374 -20.99 -11.00 -8.88
CA GLY A 374 -21.20 -12.28 -8.25
C GLY A 374 -21.55 -12.11 -6.79
N THR A 375 -22.55 -12.85 -6.35
CA THR A 375 -22.99 -12.88 -4.95
C THR A 375 -22.42 -14.09 -4.20
N GLU A 376 -22.05 -15.16 -4.92
CA GLU A 376 -21.64 -16.47 -4.37
C GLU A 376 -20.18 -16.82 -4.70
N SER A 377 -19.30 -15.81 -4.79
CA SER A 377 -17.88 -16.06 -5.12
C SER A 377 -17.12 -16.60 -3.92
N LYS A 378 -16.22 -17.56 -4.16
CA LYS A 378 -15.35 -18.12 -3.12
C LYS A 378 -14.47 -17.03 -2.52
N LEU A 379 -14.46 -16.94 -1.19
CA LEU A 379 -13.60 -16.04 -0.45
C LEU A 379 -12.13 -16.48 -0.55
N ARG A 380 -11.23 -15.50 -0.55
CA ARG A 380 -9.79 -15.74 -0.42
C ARG A 380 -9.51 -16.18 1.03
N THR A 381 -8.58 -17.10 1.18
CA THR A 381 -8.06 -17.55 2.47
C THR A 381 -6.58 -17.17 2.59
N ASP A 382 -6.08 -17.07 3.83
CA ASP A 382 -4.65 -16.85 4.10
C ASP A 382 -3.77 -17.86 3.35
N GLU A 383 -4.13 -19.15 3.40
CA GLU A 383 -3.43 -20.20 2.68
C GLU A 383 -3.41 -19.95 1.15
N SER A 384 -4.55 -19.58 0.57
CA SER A 384 -4.63 -19.31 -0.87
C SER A 384 -3.78 -18.12 -1.30
N PHE A 385 -3.66 -17.11 -0.44
CA PHE A 385 -2.84 -15.93 -0.68
C PHE A 385 -1.35 -16.26 -0.53
N ARG A 386 -0.96 -16.95 0.55
CA ARG A 386 0.44 -17.36 0.80
C ARG A 386 0.98 -18.31 -0.26
N LYS A 387 0.15 -19.24 -0.74
CA LYS A 387 0.51 -20.16 -1.84
C LYS A 387 0.32 -19.55 -3.23
N GLN A 388 -0.18 -18.32 -3.31
CA GLN A 388 -0.48 -17.59 -4.55
C GLN A 388 -1.27 -18.43 -5.56
N PHE A 389 -2.36 -19.06 -5.14
CA PHE A 389 -3.15 -19.92 -6.03
C PHE A 389 -3.80 -19.18 -7.20
N ASP A 390 -4.05 -17.88 -7.04
CA ASP A 390 -4.65 -17.03 -8.07
C ASP A 390 -3.58 -16.18 -8.77
N ASP A 391 -2.90 -16.76 -9.75
CA ASP A 391 -1.85 -16.06 -10.48
C ASP A 391 -2.38 -14.81 -11.25
N ASP A 392 -3.69 -14.72 -11.46
CA ASP A 392 -4.33 -13.56 -12.10
C ASP A 392 -4.62 -12.44 -11.11
N TYR A 393 -4.48 -12.67 -9.81
CA TYR A 393 -4.61 -11.64 -8.77
C TYR A 393 -3.26 -11.10 -8.31
N HIS A 394 -2.26 -11.97 -8.16
CA HIS A 394 -0.92 -11.59 -7.66
C HIS A 394 -0.05 -10.92 -8.73
N LYS A 395 0.79 -9.95 -8.33
CA LYS A 395 1.88 -9.41 -9.16
C LYS A 395 3.24 -9.96 -8.73
N GLY A 396 3.38 -10.31 -7.47
CA GLY A 396 4.55 -10.92 -6.85
C GLY A 396 4.31 -11.10 -5.36
N ASP A 397 5.38 -11.34 -4.62
CA ASP A 397 5.32 -11.56 -3.18
C ASP A 397 5.03 -10.26 -2.43
N SER A 398 4.23 -10.37 -1.37
CA SER A 398 3.99 -9.28 -0.42
C SER A 398 4.97 -9.42 0.75
N PRO A 399 5.55 -8.32 1.26
CA PRO A 399 6.37 -8.37 2.47
C PRO A 399 5.59 -8.85 3.69
N LEU A 400 4.25 -8.78 3.68
CA LEU A 400 3.40 -9.31 4.75
C LEU A 400 3.45 -10.84 4.86
N LEU A 401 3.89 -11.55 3.82
CA LEU A 401 4.06 -13.00 3.87
C LEU A 401 5.08 -13.43 4.94
N ASN A 402 6.02 -12.55 5.29
CA ASN A 402 7.02 -12.80 6.31
C ASN A 402 6.47 -12.71 7.74
N LEU A 403 5.29 -12.08 7.92
CA LEU A 403 4.67 -11.89 9.23
C LEU A 403 3.79 -13.09 9.62
N PRO A 404 3.75 -13.47 10.92
CA PRO A 404 2.89 -14.55 11.43
C PRO A 404 1.44 -14.08 11.62
N ILE A 405 0.83 -13.53 10.57
CA ILE A 405 -0.55 -13.00 10.57
C ILE A 405 -1.42 -13.73 9.57
N ASN A 406 -2.74 -13.77 9.82
CA ASN A 406 -3.71 -14.12 8.80
C ASN A 406 -4.00 -12.88 7.94
N ILE A 407 -3.51 -12.85 6.71
CA ILE A 407 -3.58 -11.68 5.82
C ILE A 407 -5.04 -11.30 5.52
N THR A 408 -5.92 -12.29 5.39
CA THR A 408 -7.34 -12.05 5.06
C THR A 408 -8.16 -11.51 6.23
N GLU A 409 -7.70 -11.72 7.47
CA GLU A 409 -8.35 -11.21 8.68
C GLU A 409 -7.79 -9.83 9.09
N VAL A 410 -6.47 -9.66 9.01
CA VAL A 410 -5.78 -8.46 9.49
C VAL A 410 -5.85 -7.31 8.47
N VAL A 411 -5.82 -7.58 7.15
CA VAL A 411 -5.86 -6.52 6.13
C VAL A 411 -7.30 -6.10 5.85
N CYS A 412 -7.76 -5.08 6.57
CA CYS A 412 -9.16 -4.68 6.58
C CYS A 412 -9.55 -3.82 5.37
N LEU A 413 -10.83 -3.86 4.96
CA LEU A 413 -11.42 -2.87 4.06
C LEU A 413 -11.49 -1.50 4.76
N ASP A 414 -11.04 -0.45 4.08
CA ASP A 414 -11.12 0.90 4.62
C ASP A 414 -12.57 1.41 4.56
N TYR A 415 -13.20 1.49 5.73
CA TYR A 415 -14.56 1.99 5.90
C TYR A 415 -14.74 3.41 5.36
N MET A 416 -13.75 4.29 5.57
CA MET A 416 -13.82 5.70 5.19
C MET A 416 -13.96 5.85 3.67
N HIS A 417 -13.10 5.15 2.92
CA HIS A 417 -13.08 5.23 1.45
C HIS A 417 -14.15 4.35 0.80
N ASN A 418 -14.40 3.15 1.31
CA ASN A 418 -15.33 2.22 0.67
C ASN A 418 -16.80 2.50 1.02
N VAL A 419 -17.10 2.77 2.30
CA VAL A 419 -18.49 2.94 2.75
C VAL A 419 -18.89 4.40 2.70
N CYS A 420 -18.24 5.27 3.47
CA CYS A 420 -18.65 6.68 3.55
C CYS A 420 -18.47 7.42 2.21
N LEU A 421 -17.24 7.50 1.70
CA LEU A 421 -16.95 8.22 0.46
C LEU A 421 -17.34 7.44 -0.80
N GLY A 422 -17.44 6.12 -0.72
CA GLY A 422 -17.79 5.24 -1.83
C GLY A 422 -19.29 5.05 -1.96
N VAL A 423 -19.87 4.19 -1.12
CA VAL A 423 -21.29 3.80 -1.20
C VAL A 423 -22.21 4.94 -0.78
N THR A 424 -22.06 5.47 0.43
CA THR A 424 -22.98 6.47 1.01
C THR A 424 -23.02 7.73 0.15
N LYS A 425 -21.85 8.29 -0.20
CA LYS A 425 -21.78 9.46 -1.08
C LYS A 425 -22.51 9.24 -2.40
N ARG A 426 -22.29 8.08 -3.03
CA ARG A 426 -22.88 7.75 -4.33
C ARG A 426 -24.40 7.58 -4.27
N LEU A 427 -24.92 7.02 -3.17
CA LEU A 427 -26.38 6.93 -2.95
C LEU A 427 -26.99 8.33 -2.79
N ILE A 428 -26.37 9.20 -2.00
CA ILE A 428 -26.87 10.58 -1.82
C ILE A 428 -26.77 11.35 -3.14
N GLU A 429 -25.68 11.24 -3.88
CA GLU A 429 -25.55 11.85 -5.21
C GLU A 429 -26.64 11.37 -6.17
N LEU A 430 -26.99 10.07 -6.14
CA LEU A 430 -28.09 9.52 -6.93
C LEU A 430 -29.44 10.15 -6.52
N TRP A 431 -29.70 10.30 -5.23
CA TRP A 431 -30.94 10.87 -4.71
C TRP A 431 -31.04 12.38 -4.85
N VAL A 432 -29.92 13.10 -4.98
CA VAL A 432 -29.90 14.57 -5.11
C VAL A 432 -29.78 15.03 -6.56
N ARG A 433 -28.91 14.36 -7.33
CA ARG A 433 -28.49 14.77 -8.68
C ARG A 433 -28.84 13.72 -9.76
N GLY A 434 -29.40 12.57 -9.37
CA GLY A 434 -29.80 11.53 -10.30
C GLY A 434 -31.03 11.90 -11.14
N LYS A 435 -31.51 10.91 -11.90
CA LYS A 435 -32.69 11.05 -12.74
C LYS A 435 -33.94 11.33 -11.91
N LYS A 436 -34.96 11.96 -12.51
CA LYS A 436 -36.18 12.39 -11.81
C LYS A 436 -36.95 11.25 -11.12
N ASP A 437 -36.87 10.04 -11.65
CA ASP A 437 -37.50 8.82 -11.11
C ASP A 437 -36.85 8.29 -9.82
N VAL A 438 -35.61 8.68 -9.53
CA VAL A 438 -34.87 8.27 -8.33
C VAL A 438 -34.49 9.44 -7.41
N ARG A 439 -34.69 10.68 -7.87
CA ARG A 439 -34.34 11.89 -7.14
C ARG A 439 -35.40 12.20 -6.06
N LEU A 440 -34.93 12.70 -4.92
CA LEU A 440 -35.79 13.21 -3.85
C LEU A 440 -36.66 14.36 -4.38
N ALA A 441 -37.93 14.35 -3.97
CA ALA A 441 -38.82 15.49 -4.15
C ALA A 441 -38.21 16.74 -3.48
N ASP A 442 -38.33 17.90 -4.13
CA ASP A 442 -37.68 19.13 -3.66
C ASP A 442 -38.13 19.54 -2.25
N GLU A 443 -39.39 19.24 -1.88
CA GLU A 443 -39.90 19.45 -0.52
C GLU A 443 -39.17 18.58 0.53
N LYS A 444 -38.98 17.29 0.23
CA LYS A 444 -38.24 16.37 1.11
C LYS A 444 -36.77 16.76 1.22
N LYS A 445 -36.18 17.18 0.10
CA LYS A 445 -34.80 17.70 0.09
C LYS A 445 -34.65 18.95 0.96
N LYS A 446 -35.58 19.92 0.84
CA LYS A 446 -35.62 21.10 1.73
C LYS A 446 -35.80 20.71 3.20
N GLN A 447 -36.66 19.74 3.49
CA GLN A 447 -36.86 19.23 4.85
C GLN A 447 -35.56 18.65 5.42
N ILE A 448 -34.86 17.78 4.66
CA ILE A 448 -33.58 17.18 5.06
C ILE A 448 -32.54 18.28 5.32
N ASN A 449 -32.41 19.27 4.42
CA ASN A 449 -31.48 20.37 4.60
C ASN A 449 -31.76 21.17 5.87
N ASN A 450 -33.02 21.48 6.15
CA ASN A 450 -33.40 22.20 7.36
C ASN A 450 -33.05 21.40 8.62
N GLU A 451 -33.28 20.09 8.64
CA GLU A 451 -32.92 19.24 9.77
C GLU A 451 -31.39 19.12 9.94
N LEU A 452 -30.62 18.99 8.86
CA LEU A 452 -29.15 19.00 8.93
C LEU A 452 -28.62 20.31 9.50
N ILE A 453 -29.19 21.45 9.09
CA ILE A 453 -28.79 22.77 9.61
C ILE A 453 -29.13 22.89 11.09
N LYS A 454 -30.31 22.42 11.53
CA LYS A 454 -30.69 22.38 12.96
C LYS A 454 -29.74 21.51 13.77
N LEU A 455 -29.31 20.36 13.25
CA LEU A 455 -28.38 19.46 13.96
C LEU A 455 -27.03 20.10 14.27
N ARG A 456 -26.62 21.15 13.54
CA ARG A 456 -25.34 21.83 13.76
C ARG A 456 -25.19 22.37 15.19
N THR A 457 -26.27 22.82 15.82
CA THR A 457 -26.21 23.36 17.19
C THR A 457 -26.04 22.28 18.26
N TYR A 458 -26.29 21.02 17.91
CA TYR A 458 -26.19 19.87 18.81
C TYR A 458 -24.95 19.01 18.54
N MET A 459 -24.09 19.41 17.59
CA MET A 459 -22.88 18.67 17.25
C MET A 459 -21.75 18.99 18.24
N PRO A 460 -21.12 17.96 18.84
CA PRO A 460 -19.96 18.15 19.71
C PRO A 460 -18.76 18.75 18.96
N SER A 461 -17.90 19.46 19.68
CA SER A 461 -16.68 20.09 19.13
C SER A 461 -15.66 19.10 18.55
N GLU A 462 -15.76 17.83 18.93
CA GLU A 462 -14.94 16.71 18.49
C GLU A 462 -15.18 16.40 17.00
N PHE A 463 -16.34 16.78 16.45
CA PHE A 463 -16.61 16.68 15.03
C PHE A 463 -15.96 17.85 14.30
N ALA A 464 -14.86 17.56 13.59
CA ALA A 464 -14.11 18.55 12.81
C ALA A 464 -14.93 19.27 11.72
N ARG A 465 -16.12 18.76 11.35
CA ARG A 465 -17.01 19.35 10.35
C ARG A 465 -18.45 19.27 10.84
N LEU A 466 -19.14 20.40 10.79
CA LEU A 466 -20.57 20.48 11.07
C LEU A 466 -21.38 20.03 9.83
N PRO A 467 -22.59 19.48 10.02
CA PRO A 467 -23.50 19.15 8.93
C PRO A 467 -23.75 20.34 7.99
N ARG A 468 -23.82 20.03 6.70
CA ARG A 468 -24.08 20.98 5.60
C ARG A 468 -25.29 20.53 4.78
N SER A 469 -25.76 21.40 3.89
CA SER A 469 -26.82 21.07 2.94
C SER A 469 -26.38 19.91 2.04
N ILE A 470 -27.29 18.97 1.74
CA ILE A 470 -27.04 17.90 0.76
C ILE A 470 -26.89 18.43 -0.68
N ASP A 471 -27.18 19.71 -0.92
CA ASP A 471 -26.82 20.40 -2.17
C ASP A 471 -25.29 20.42 -2.40
N ASP A 472 -24.53 20.54 -1.31
CA ASP A 472 -23.06 20.64 -1.30
C ASP A 472 -22.38 19.26 -1.24
N ILE A 473 -23.09 18.18 -1.58
CA ILE A 473 -22.64 16.78 -1.45
C ILE A 473 -21.26 16.51 -2.08
N GLU A 474 -20.90 17.23 -3.14
CA GLU A 474 -19.58 17.08 -3.78
C GLU A 474 -18.42 17.44 -2.85
N TYR A 475 -18.65 18.39 -1.94
CA TYR A 475 -17.67 18.87 -0.96
C TYR A 475 -17.71 18.09 0.35
N PHE A 476 -18.65 17.16 0.53
CA PHE A 476 -18.73 16.35 1.74
C PHE A 476 -17.49 15.47 1.89
N LYS A 477 -16.99 15.39 3.12
CA LYS A 477 -15.94 14.47 3.54
C LYS A 477 -16.54 13.31 4.33
N ALA A 478 -15.73 12.29 4.59
CA ALA A 478 -16.22 11.05 5.20
C ALA A 478 -16.94 11.25 6.54
N THR A 479 -16.52 12.22 7.36
CA THR A 479 -17.15 12.56 8.63
C THR A 479 -18.62 13.00 8.51
N GLU A 480 -19.01 13.55 7.36
CA GLU A 480 -20.39 14.00 7.09
C GLU A 480 -21.24 12.92 6.42
N LEU A 481 -20.61 11.79 6.04
CA LEU A 481 -21.20 10.65 5.34
C LEU A 481 -21.21 9.37 6.19
N ARG A 482 -20.79 9.51 7.45
CA ARG A 482 -20.87 8.48 8.49
C ARG A 482 -22.19 8.65 9.22
#